data_AF-A0A1G8ZME8-F1
#
_entry.id   AF-A0A1G8ZME8-F1
#
_cell.length_a   1.000
_cell.length_b   1.000
_cell.length_c   1.000
_cell.angle_alpha   90.00
_cell.angle_beta   90.00
_cell.angle_gamma   90.00
#
_symmetry.space_group_name_H-M   'P 1'
#
loop_
_entity.id
_entity.type
_entity.pdbx_description
1 polymer ?
#
loop_
_entity_poly.entity_id
_entity_poly.type
_entity_poly.pdbx_seq_one_letter_code
_entity_poly.pdbx_strand_id
1 'polypeptide(L)'
;MSRYIIIMSTVIHTPSDLQLVSQVISAFPGILEWSVDLEDSDQILRVVCNNYIGNELLESLGKKGLSSKVLEVFDKDGVSFGKGDDKLVFNES
;
A
#
# COMPACT_ATOMS: atom_id res chain seq x y z
N MET A 1 -1.50 2.30 20.40
CA MET A 1 -0.68 1.80 19.27
C MET A 1 -1.30 2.33 18.01
N SER A 2 -0.57 3.15 17.25
CA SER A 2 -1.04 3.63 15.94
C SER A 2 -1.06 2.45 14.97
N ARG A 3 -2.14 2.29 14.22
CA ARG A 3 -2.27 1.25 13.19
C ARG A 3 -2.70 1.93 11.90
N TYR A 4 -1.94 1.69 10.86
CA TYR A 4 -2.21 2.14 9.51
C TYR A 4 -2.71 0.97 8.69
N ILE A 5 -3.81 1.17 7.97
CA ILE A 5 -4.35 0.20 7.02
C ILE A 5 -4.19 0.78 5.64
N ILE A 6 -3.35 0.15 4.82
CA ILE A 6 -3.03 0.59 3.47
C ILE A 6 -3.75 -0.35 2.53
N ILE A 7 -4.62 0.21 1.69
CA ILE A 7 -5.33 -0.49 0.62
C ILE A 7 -4.67 -0.08 -0.69
N MET A 8 -4.15 -1.06 -1.42
CA MET A 8 -3.49 -0.83 -2.68
C MET A 8 -3.92 -1.86 -3.70
N SER A 9 -4.12 -1.46 -4.95
CA SER A 9 -4.26 -2.42 -6.04
C SER A 9 -2.88 -2.81 -6.53
N THR A 10 -2.69 -4.09 -6.80
CA THR A 10 -1.43 -4.65 -7.29
C THR A 10 -1.71 -5.50 -8.51
N VAL A 11 -0.93 -5.35 -9.58
CA VAL A 11 -1.08 -6.17 -10.79
C VAL A 11 -0.21 -7.42 -10.65
N ILE A 12 -0.82 -8.51 -10.20
CA ILE A 12 -0.30 -9.86 -9.98
C ILE A 12 -0.83 -10.75 -11.11
N HIS A 13 -0.03 -10.99 -12.14
CA HIS A 13 -0.43 -11.92 -13.21
C HIS A 13 0.03 -13.35 -12.93
N THR A 14 1.04 -13.52 -12.07
CA THR A 14 1.67 -14.81 -11.80
C THR A 14 1.82 -15.08 -10.31
N PRO A 15 1.88 -16.36 -9.89
CA PRO A 15 2.19 -16.71 -8.50
C PRO A 15 3.58 -16.21 -8.05
N SER A 16 4.49 -15.96 -9.00
CA SER A 16 5.79 -15.34 -8.73
C SER A 16 5.65 -13.90 -8.24
N ASP A 17 4.70 -13.14 -8.79
CA ASP A 17 4.40 -11.78 -8.35
C ASP A 17 3.90 -11.77 -6.90
N LEU A 18 3.05 -12.73 -6.54
CA LEU A 18 2.59 -12.93 -5.17
C LEU A 18 3.76 -13.23 -4.22
N GLN A 19 4.71 -14.07 -4.63
CA GLN A 19 5.93 -14.31 -3.85
C GLN A 19 6.76 -13.04 -3.68
N LEU A 20 6.88 -12.21 -4.71
CA LEU A 20 7.58 -10.94 -4.65
C LEU A 20 6.92 -9.98 -3.65
N VAL A 21 5.59 -9.85 -3.69
CA VAL A 21 4.81 -9.07 -2.72
C VAL A 21 5.08 -9.55 -1.29
N SER A 22 4.98 -10.86 -1.06
CA SER A 22 5.24 -11.48 0.24
C SER A 22 6.66 -11.22 0.74
N GLN A 23 7.68 -11.33 -0.14
CA GLN A 23 9.07 -11.02 0.20
C GLN A 23 9.27 -9.55 0.57
N VAL A 24 8.68 -8.64 -0.21
CA VAL A 24 8.74 -7.20 0.06
C VAL A 24 8.10 -6.90 1.42
N ILE A 25 6.89 -7.40 1.66
CA ILE A 25 6.19 -7.23 2.93
C ILE A 25 7.00 -7.81 4.09
N SER A 26 7.54 -9.02 3.94
CA SER A 26 8.36 -9.66 4.97
C SER A 26 9.66 -8.90 5.30
N ALA A 27 10.12 -8.02 4.41
CA ALA A 27 11.29 -7.17 4.66
C ALA A 27 10.97 -5.98 5.59
N PHE A 28 9.69 -5.66 5.81
CA PHE A 28 9.26 -4.57 6.68
C PHE A 28 8.82 -5.10 8.05
N PRO A 29 9.62 -4.91 9.12
CA PRO A 29 9.24 -5.33 10.47
C PRO A 29 8.08 -4.49 11.05
N GLY A 30 7.72 -3.37 10.40
CA GLY A 30 6.60 -2.52 10.78
C GLY A 30 5.23 -3.07 10.37
N ILE A 31 5.18 -4.13 9.56
CA ILE A 31 3.94 -4.77 9.12
C ILE A 31 3.47 -5.75 10.19
N LEU A 32 2.22 -5.58 10.61
CA LEU A 32 1.55 -6.45 11.57
C LEU A 32 0.82 -7.58 10.87
N GLU A 33 0.10 -7.25 9.80
CA GLU A 33 -0.75 -8.18 9.07
C GLU A 33 -0.89 -7.71 7.63
N TRP A 34 -1.09 -8.65 6.71
CA TRP A 34 -1.42 -8.31 5.33
C TRP A 34 -2.31 -9.39 4.73
N SER A 35 -3.08 -9.02 3.72
CA SER A 35 -3.95 -9.92 2.97
C SER A 35 -4.02 -9.43 1.54
N VAL A 36 -4.02 -10.34 0.57
CA VAL A 36 -4.21 -10.00 -0.83
C VAL A 36 -5.40 -10.78 -1.34
N ASP A 37 -6.33 -10.07 -1.95
CA ASP A 37 -7.44 -10.66 -2.66
C ASP A 37 -7.03 -10.83 -4.12
N LEU A 38 -6.99 -12.09 -4.59
CA LEU A 38 -6.70 -12.43 -5.98
C LEU A 38 -7.98 -12.86 -6.74
N GLU A 39 -9.12 -12.96 -6.05
CA GLU A 39 -10.40 -13.30 -6.66
C GLU A 39 -11.01 -12.07 -7.36
N ASP A 40 -10.75 -10.88 -6.84
CA ASP A 40 -11.09 -9.62 -7.52
C ASP A 40 -10.14 -9.32 -8.69
N SER A 41 -10.68 -8.86 -9.83
CA SER A 41 -9.90 -8.35 -10.97
C SER A 41 -8.98 -7.18 -10.58
N ASP A 42 -9.33 -6.47 -9.51
CA ASP A 42 -8.58 -5.33 -8.99
C ASP A 42 -7.40 -5.71 -8.08
N GLN A 43 -7.29 -7.00 -7.71
CA GLN A 43 -6.17 -7.58 -6.99
C GLN A 43 -5.70 -6.72 -5.81
N ILE A 44 -6.59 -6.64 -4.83
CA ILE A 44 -6.48 -5.69 -3.71
C ILE A 44 -5.58 -6.26 -2.62
N LEU A 45 -4.48 -5.55 -2.37
CA LEU A 45 -3.58 -5.79 -1.27
C LEU A 45 -3.93 -4.87 -0.10
N ARG A 46 -4.27 -5.47 1.04
CA ARG A 46 -4.50 -4.81 2.32
C ARG A 46 -3.32 -5.07 3.25
N VAL A 47 -2.69 -4.01 3.74
CA VAL A 47 -1.55 -4.09 4.66
C VAL A 47 -1.84 -3.32 5.93
N VAL A 48 -1.71 -3.97 7.09
CA VAL A 48 -1.82 -3.38 8.41
C VAL A 48 -0.42 -3.21 9.00
N CYS A 49 -0.05 -1.99 9.36
CA CYS A 49 1.29 -1.66 9.84
C CYS A 49 1.23 -0.66 11.00
N ASN A 50 2.25 -0.66 11.86
CA ASN A 50 2.32 0.30 12.97
C ASN A 50 2.71 1.71 12.54
N ASN A 51 3.34 1.83 11.38
CA ASN A 51 3.83 3.08 10.82
C ASN A 51 3.41 3.20 9.36
N TYR A 52 3.20 4.42 8.87
CA TYR A 52 2.94 4.65 7.46
C TYR A 52 4.15 4.23 6.62
N ILE A 53 4.01 3.12 5.88
CA ILE A 53 5.03 2.59 4.96
C ILE A 53 4.52 2.52 3.52
N GLY A 54 3.39 3.16 3.20
CA GLY A 54 2.73 3.00 1.89
C GLY A 54 3.61 3.43 0.72
N ASN A 55 4.32 4.56 0.88
CA ASN A 55 5.25 5.04 -0.14
C ASN A 55 6.45 4.10 -0.32
N GLU A 56 7.11 3.73 0.78
CA GLU A 56 8.25 2.79 0.76
C GLU A 56 7.88 1.43 0.18
N LEU A 57 6.69 0.94 0.51
CA LEU A 57 6.16 -0.32 0.01
C LEU A 57 5.89 -0.22 -1.50
N LEU A 58 5.25 0.85 -1.97
CA LEU A 58 4.98 1.09 -3.38
C LEU A 58 6.27 1.21 -4.19
N GLU A 59 7.27 1.93 -3.68
CA GLU A 59 8.60 2.00 -4.32
C GLU A 59 9.30 0.64 -4.35
N SER A 60 9.20 -0.14 -3.28
CA SER A 60 9.80 -1.48 -3.20
C SER A 60 9.15 -2.46 -4.17
N LEU A 61 7.82 -2.41 -4.31
CA LEU A 61 7.07 -3.19 -5.29
C LEU A 61 7.45 -2.76 -6.72
N GLY A 62 7.52 -1.45 -6.98
CA GLY A 62 7.96 -0.91 -8.28
C GLY A 62 9.38 -1.35 -8.66
N LYS A 63 10.32 -1.37 -7.71
CA LYS A 63 11.68 -1.90 -7.90
C LYS A 63 11.72 -3.38 -8.27
N LYS A 64 10.70 -4.15 -7.88
CA LYS A 64 10.54 -5.56 -8.24
C LYS A 64 9.83 -5.76 -9.59
N GLY A 65 9.41 -4.69 -10.26
CA GLY A 65 8.69 -4.73 -11.53
C GLY A 65 7.17 -4.88 -11.37
N LEU A 66 6.63 -4.72 -10.16
CA LEU A 66 5.21 -4.83 -9.89
C LEU A 66 4.54 -3.46 -10.00
N SER A 67 3.54 -3.36 -10.88
CA SER A 67 2.64 -2.20 -10.91
C SER A 67 1.72 -2.25 -9.70
N SER A 68 1.87 -1.26 -8.81
CA SER A 68 1.03 -1.12 -7.63
C SER A 68 0.57 0.32 -7.48
N LYS A 69 -0.63 0.51 -6.93
CA LYS A 69 -1.23 1.82 -6.73
C LYS A 69 -1.91 1.86 -5.37
N VAL A 70 -1.51 2.80 -4.53
CA VAL A 70 -2.25 3.09 -3.29
C VAL A 70 -3.61 3.65 -3.67
N LEU A 71 -4.66 2.98 -3.21
CA LEU A 71 -6.04 3.41 -3.37
C LEU A 71 -6.45 4.25 -2.18
N GLU A 72 -6.20 3.73 -0.98
CA GLU A 72 -6.65 4.34 0.26
C GLU A 72 -5.72 3.99 1.42
N VAL A 73 -5.60 4.92 2.38
CA VAL A 73 -4.77 4.72 3.57
C VAL A 73 -5.54 5.22 4.76
N PHE A 74 -5.82 4.35 5.72
CA PHE A 74 -6.48 4.69 6.97
C PHE A 74 -5.46 4.79 8.10
N ASP A 75 -5.51 5.88 8.85
CA ASP A 75 -4.78 6.04 10.11
C ASP A 75 -5.60 5.50 11.32
N LYS A 76 -5.00 5.44 12.52
CA LYS A 76 -5.67 5.07 13.78
C LYS A 76 -6.92 5.89 14.06
N ASP A 77 -6.99 7.12 13.56
CA ASP A 77 -8.13 8.03 13.73
C ASP A 77 -9.20 7.84 12.64
N GLY A 78 -9.06 6.85 11.75
CA GLY A 78 -9.99 6.57 10.66
C GLY A 78 -9.93 7.59 9.51
N VAL A 79 -8.93 8.48 9.53
CA VAL A 79 -8.70 9.46 8.47
C VAL A 79 -8.16 8.73 7.24
N SER A 80 -8.88 8.82 6.12
CA SER A 80 -8.43 8.30 4.83
C SER A 80 -7.56 9.33 4.12
N PHE A 81 -6.33 8.97 3.79
CA PHE A 81 -5.52 9.71 2.82
C PHE A 81 -5.84 9.16 1.43
N GLY A 82 -7.03 9.50 0.94
CA GLY A 82 -7.40 9.26 -0.46
C GLY A 82 -6.50 10.11 -1.37
N LYS A 83 -6.15 9.58 -2.54
CA LYS A 83 -5.38 10.29 -3.56
C LYS A 83 -6.10 11.57 -3.99
N GLY A 84 -5.79 12.67 -3.32
CA GLY A 84 -6.06 14.03 -3.76
C GLY A 84 -4.93 14.50 -4.65
N ASP A 85 -5.02 14.24 -5.94
CA ASP A 85 -4.51 15.20 -6.92
C ASP A 85 -5.47 16.41 -6.90
N ASP A 86 -5.36 17.26 -5.88
CA ASP A 86 -5.66 18.70 -5.99
C ASP A 86 -4.84 19.47 -4.96
N LYS A 87 -3.78 20.10 -5.48
CA LYS A 87 -3.22 21.38 -5.03
C LYS A 87 -3.08 21.63 -3.52
N LEU A 88 -1.87 21.34 -3.01
CA LEU A 88 -1.22 22.30 -2.12
C LEU A 88 -0.78 23.51 -2.95
N VAL A 89 -1.71 24.40 -3.29
CA VAL A 89 -1.36 25.79 -3.63
C VAL A 89 -1.11 26.50 -2.31
N PHE A 90 0.15 26.50 -1.88
CA PHE A 90 0.64 27.55 -1.01
C PHE A 90 0.66 28.83 -1.84
N ASN A 91 -0.32 29.70 -1.62
CA ASN A 91 -0.20 31.09 -2.05
C ASN A 91 -0.51 31.97 -0.84
N GLU A 92 0.46 32.04 0.07
CA GLU A 92 0.59 33.19 0.95
C GLU A 92 0.96 34.40 0.08
N SER A 93 0.11 35.41 0.06
CA SER A 93 0.41 36.76 -0.41
C SER A 93 -0.38 37.75 0.42
#